data_AF-A0A7J8FL87-F1
#
_entry.id   AF-A0A7J8FL87-F1
#
_cell.length_a   1.000
_cell.length_b   1.000
_cell.length_c   1.000
_cell.angle_alpha   90.00
_cell.angle_beta   90.00
_cell.angle_gamma   90.00
#
_symmetry.space_group_name_H-M   'P 1'
#
loop_
_entity.id
_entity.type
_entity.pdbx_description
1 polymer ?
#
loop_
_entity_poly.entity_id
_entity_poly.type
_entity_poly.pdbx_seq_one_letter_code
_entity_poly.pdbx_strand_id
1 'polypeptide(L)'
;MFPLTEENKHVAQLLFSTGTCPRCIFRFCGVDFHAPYKLSYEELLNELQKFLETEKDELVLEVSNPPPKKIRLQELEDGIDGIDNLSQNGKGRVSIIEDGSIASKNSSLNVCNVCLGILQRFCEKDFIKKVCQKVEASGFEFNNLVFSVSFPPQLSVREKTESVTGKK
;
A
#
# COMPACT_ATOMS: atom_id res chain seq x y z
N MET A 1 -18.25 7.34 -14.43
CA MET A 1 -17.45 8.57 -14.52
C MET A 1 -16.54 8.60 -13.29
N PHE A 2 -15.24 8.75 -13.50
CA PHE A 2 -14.25 8.78 -12.43
C PHE A 2 -14.39 10.11 -11.64
N PRO A 3 -14.24 10.12 -10.30
CA PRO A 3 -14.61 11.28 -9.49
C PRO A 3 -13.52 12.37 -9.43
N LEU A 4 -12.30 12.09 -9.88
CA LEU A 4 -11.20 13.05 -9.87
C LEU A 4 -11.08 13.77 -11.22
N THR A 5 -10.70 15.03 -11.16
CA THR A 5 -10.42 15.91 -12.30
C THR A 5 -8.91 16.12 -12.47
N GLU A 6 -8.46 16.68 -13.60
CA GLU A 6 -7.03 16.89 -13.86
C GLU A 6 -6.32 17.76 -12.80
N GLU A 7 -7.02 18.71 -12.19
CA GLU A 7 -6.54 19.51 -11.05
C GLU A 7 -6.17 18.64 -9.83
N ASN A 8 -6.76 17.45 -9.68
CA ASN A 8 -6.44 16.51 -8.62
C ASN A 8 -5.25 15.60 -8.97
N LYS A 9 -4.82 15.55 -10.23
CA LYS A 9 -3.92 14.51 -10.74
C LYS A 9 -2.57 14.50 -10.02
N HIS A 10 -1.97 15.66 -9.77
CA HIS A 10 -0.71 15.75 -9.05
C HIS A 10 -0.80 15.21 -7.60
N VAL A 11 -1.83 15.65 -6.87
CA VAL A 11 -2.07 15.22 -5.48
C VAL A 11 -2.37 13.73 -5.44
N ALA A 12 -3.22 13.24 -6.35
CA ALA A 12 -3.56 11.83 -6.45
C ALA A 12 -2.33 10.97 -6.77
N GLN A 13 -1.47 11.41 -7.70
CA GLN A 13 -0.23 10.72 -8.05
C GLN A 13 0.72 10.62 -6.85
N LEU A 14 0.94 11.75 -6.15
CA LEU A 14 1.81 11.81 -4.98
C LEU A 14 1.32 10.86 -3.89
N LEU A 15 0.06 10.99 -3.49
CA LEU A 15 -0.55 10.15 -2.45
C LEU A 15 -0.56 8.67 -2.84
N PHE A 16 -0.85 8.34 -4.09
CA PHE A 16 -0.83 6.96 -4.57
C PHE A 16 0.57 6.36 -4.50
N SER A 17 1.59 7.12 -4.92
CA SER A 17 2.99 6.68 -4.90
C SER A 17 3.54 6.44 -3.49
N THR A 18 3.02 7.13 -2.47
CA THR A 18 3.41 6.94 -1.06
C THR A 18 2.62 5.84 -0.34
N GLY A 19 1.68 5.18 -1.03
CA GLY A 19 0.90 4.06 -0.50
C GLY A 19 -0.47 4.45 0.09
N THR A 20 -1.02 5.61 -0.29
CA THR A 20 -2.38 6.00 0.08
C THR A 20 -3.40 5.25 -0.78
N CYS A 21 -4.43 4.66 -0.16
CA CYS A 21 -5.45 3.93 -0.91
C CYS A 21 -6.42 4.86 -1.67
N PRO A 22 -7.10 4.37 -2.74
CA PRO A 22 -7.99 5.20 -3.58
C PRO A 22 -9.07 5.95 -2.80
N ARG A 23 -9.72 5.29 -1.82
CA ARG A 23 -10.74 5.93 -0.98
C ARG A 23 -10.16 7.06 -0.12
N CYS A 24 -8.93 6.95 0.36
CA CYS A 24 -8.30 8.05 1.09
C CYS A 24 -7.91 9.19 0.14
N ILE A 25 -7.44 8.88 -1.07
CA ILE A 25 -7.17 9.89 -2.10
C ILE A 25 -8.44 10.70 -2.40
N PHE A 26 -9.59 10.03 -2.59
CA PHE A 26 -10.87 10.73 -2.78
C PHE A 26 -11.21 11.68 -1.62
N ARG A 27 -10.93 11.30 -0.37
CA ARG A 27 -11.12 12.19 0.80
C ARG A 27 -10.21 13.41 0.73
N PHE A 28 -8.92 13.23 0.42
CA PHE A 28 -7.98 14.34 0.32
C PHE A 28 -8.25 15.25 -0.88
N CYS A 29 -8.82 14.71 -1.96
CA CYS A 29 -9.27 15.47 -3.13
C CYS A 29 -10.68 16.09 -2.95
N GLY A 30 -11.32 15.92 -1.80
CA GLY A 30 -12.60 16.56 -1.49
C GLY A 30 -13.82 15.96 -2.21
N VAL A 31 -13.76 14.70 -2.64
CA VAL A 31 -14.92 14.01 -3.25
C VAL A 31 -15.98 13.79 -2.17
N ASP A 32 -17.11 14.50 -2.30
CA ASP A 32 -18.16 14.60 -1.28
C ASP A 32 -19.39 13.69 -1.53
N PHE A 33 -19.50 13.10 -2.73
CA PHE A 33 -20.58 12.18 -3.07
C PHE A 33 -20.20 10.71 -2.79
N HIS A 34 -21.17 9.93 -2.31
CA HIS A 34 -20.90 8.62 -1.72
C HIS A 34 -20.66 7.49 -2.74
N ALA A 35 -21.12 7.65 -3.99
CA ALA A 35 -21.16 6.55 -4.95
C ALA A 35 -19.77 5.92 -5.26
N PRO A 36 -18.69 6.70 -5.50
CA PRO A 36 -17.37 6.14 -5.77
C PRO A 36 -16.83 5.30 -4.60
N TYR A 37 -17.10 5.70 -3.36
CA TYR A 37 -16.61 5.00 -2.18
C TYR A 37 -17.18 3.58 -2.03
N LYS A 38 -18.31 3.28 -2.70
CA LYS A 38 -19.00 1.99 -2.66
C LYS A 38 -18.51 0.99 -3.71
N LEU A 39 -17.70 1.43 -4.69
CA LEU A 39 -17.07 0.53 -5.65
C LEU A 39 -16.09 -0.40 -4.94
N SER A 40 -15.85 -1.58 -5.53
CA SER A 40 -14.89 -2.53 -4.95
C SER A 40 -13.48 -1.93 -4.95
N TYR A 41 -12.65 -2.39 -4.02
CA TYR A 41 -11.27 -1.91 -3.94
C TYR A 41 -10.50 -2.11 -5.24
N GLU A 42 -10.71 -3.24 -5.93
CA GLU A 42 -10.03 -3.58 -7.18
C GLU A 42 -10.47 -2.66 -8.33
N GLU A 43 -11.78 -2.41 -8.47
CA GLU A 43 -12.30 -1.45 -9.45
C GLU A 43 -11.72 -0.05 -9.21
N LEU A 44 -11.71 0.40 -7.96
CA LEU A 44 -11.14 1.71 -7.60
C LEU A 44 -9.65 1.82 -7.92
N LEU A 45 -8.89 0.76 -7.65
CA LEU A 45 -7.46 0.73 -7.94
C LEU A 45 -7.21 0.81 -9.44
N ASN A 46 -7.94 0.02 -10.23
CA ASN A 46 -7.80 0.00 -11.68
C ASN A 46 -8.18 1.34 -12.31
N GLU A 47 -9.29 1.94 -11.88
CA GLU A 47 -9.74 3.24 -12.40
C GLU A 47 -8.78 4.37 -12.00
N LEU A 48 -8.24 4.34 -10.78
CA LEU A 48 -7.23 5.30 -10.35
C LEU A 48 -5.94 5.16 -11.17
N GLN A 49 -5.47 3.93 -11.42
CA GLN A 49 -4.29 3.70 -12.26
C GLN A 49 -4.48 4.25 -13.67
N LYS A 50 -5.62 3.95 -14.32
CA LYS A 50 -5.95 4.51 -15.64
C LYS A 50 -5.99 6.04 -15.65
N PHE A 51 -6.51 6.65 -14.60
CA PHE A 51 -6.55 8.12 -14.47
C PHE A 51 -5.15 8.74 -14.31
N LEU A 52 -4.27 8.06 -13.57
CA LEU A 52 -2.90 8.48 -13.29
C LEU A 52 -1.93 8.19 -14.44
N GLU A 53 -2.26 7.26 -15.33
CA GLU A 53 -1.53 7.06 -16.57
C GLU A 53 -1.45 8.39 -17.33
N THR A 54 -0.21 8.80 -17.61
CA THR A 54 0.07 9.93 -18.50
C THR A 54 0.24 9.32 -19.88
N GLU A 55 -0.36 9.92 -20.92
CA GLU A 55 0.04 9.58 -22.30
C GLU A 55 1.56 9.71 -22.35
N LYS A 56 2.25 8.64 -22.77
CA LYS A 56 3.71 8.64 -22.86
C LYS A 56 4.11 9.81 -23.73
N ASP A 57 4.61 10.87 -23.10
CA ASP A 57 5.31 11.93 -23.78
C ASP A 57 6.48 11.26 -24.50
N GLU A 58 6.49 11.31 -25.82
CA GLU A 58 7.62 10.94 -26.68
C GLU A 58 8.76 11.95 -26.44
N LEU A 59 9.28 12.01 -25.22
CA LEU A 59 10.48 12.73 -24.89
C LEU A 59 11.63 11.74 -24.96
N VAL A 60 12.28 11.76 -26.12
CA VAL A 60 13.60 11.19 -26.38
C VAL A 60 14.52 11.51 -25.19
N LEU A 61 14.80 10.50 -24.36
CA LEU A 61 15.86 10.54 -23.37
C LEU A 61 17.19 10.45 -24.14
N GLU A 62 17.74 11.60 -24.53
CA GLU A 62 19.17 11.74 -24.81
C GLU A 62 19.94 11.36 -23.54
N VAL A 63 20.42 10.12 -23.51
CA VAL A 63 21.25 9.58 -22.43
C VAL A 63 22.58 10.32 -22.43
N SER A 64 22.69 11.37 -21.62
CA SER A 64 23.98 11.93 -21.23
C SER A 64 24.59 11.02 -20.14
N ASN A 65 25.34 10.00 -20.57
CA ASN A 65 26.13 9.14 -19.69
C ASN A 65 27.14 9.99 -18.89
N PRO A 66 27.16 9.94 -17.54
CA PRO A 66 28.26 10.50 -16.78
C PRO A 66 29.51 9.58 -16.90
N PRO A 67 30.73 10.15 -16.97
CA PRO A 67 31.93 9.40 -17.28
C PRO A 67 32.30 8.42 -16.16
N PRO A 68 32.61 7.15 -16.45
CA PRO A 68 33.00 6.19 -15.41
C PRO A 68 34.44 6.48 -14.98
N LYS A 69 34.61 6.91 -13.73
CA LYS A 69 35.92 7.01 -13.07
C LYS A 69 36.49 5.60 -12.92
N LYS A 70 37.54 5.28 -13.69
CA LYS A 70 38.32 4.05 -13.53
C LYS A 70 39.11 4.15 -12.22
N ILE A 71 38.72 3.39 -11.20
CA ILE A 71 39.60 3.01 -10.10
C ILE A 71 40.25 1.68 -10.48
N ARG A 72 41.58 1.69 -10.60
CA ARG A 72 42.44 0.53 -10.85
C ARG A 72 42.79 -0.09 -9.50
N LEU A 73 42.17 -1.21 -9.15
CA LEU A 73 42.61 -2.04 -8.02
C LEU A 73 43.63 -3.04 -8.57
N GLN A 74 44.87 -2.99 -8.06
CA GLN A 74 45.91 -3.95 -8.39
C GLN A 74 45.69 -5.21 -7.53
N GLU A 75 45.55 -6.36 -8.20
CA GLU A 75 45.65 -7.68 -7.58
C GLU A 75 47.14 -7.99 -7.36
N LEU A 76 47.48 -8.46 -6.16
CA LEU A 76 48.76 -9.09 -5.86
C LEU A 76 48.44 -10.32 -5.01
N GLU A 77 48.44 -11.47 -5.68
CA GLU A 77 48.51 -12.79 -5.06
C GLU A 77 49.95 -13.05 -4.62
N ASP A 78 50.14 -13.59 -3.41
CA ASP A 78 50.95 -14.79 -3.13
C ASP A 78 51.18 -15.01 -1.61
N GLY A 79 50.95 -16.25 -1.15
CA GLY A 79 51.82 -16.88 -0.13
C GLY A 79 51.28 -17.18 1.29
N ILE A 80 50.53 -18.28 1.44
CA ILE A 80 50.74 -19.45 2.35
C ILE A 80 51.11 -19.22 3.85
N ASP A 81 50.22 -19.61 4.78
CA ASP A 81 50.31 -20.78 5.73
C ASP A 81 49.62 -20.57 7.11
N GLY A 82 48.87 -21.60 7.56
CA GLY A 82 48.83 -22.03 8.98
C GLY A 82 47.84 -21.45 10.02
N ILE A 83 46.78 -22.24 10.29
CA ILE A 83 46.28 -22.67 11.64
C ILE A 83 45.39 -21.74 12.51
N ASP A 84 44.18 -22.26 12.75
CA ASP A 84 43.26 -22.25 13.91
C ASP A 84 42.70 -20.97 14.57
N ASN A 85 41.36 -20.86 14.49
CA ASN A 85 40.37 -20.79 15.59
C ASN A 85 39.24 -19.75 15.39
N LEU A 86 38.05 -20.31 15.14
CA LEU A 86 36.78 -20.07 15.83
C LEU A 86 36.31 -18.62 16.06
N SER A 87 35.28 -18.20 15.31
CA SER A 87 34.05 -17.63 15.92
C SER A 87 32.86 -17.73 14.96
N GLN A 88 31.83 -18.44 15.41
CA GLN A 88 30.53 -18.64 14.77
C GLN A 88 29.61 -17.43 14.95
N ASN A 89 28.80 -17.14 13.92
CA ASN A 89 27.36 -16.75 13.97
C ASN A 89 26.99 -16.18 12.60
N GLY A 90 26.04 -16.67 11.80
CA GLY A 90 25.01 -17.69 11.95
C GLY A 90 24.01 -17.46 10.80
N LYS A 91 24.31 -18.02 9.62
CA LYS A 91 23.47 -17.95 8.41
C LYS A 91 22.43 -19.08 8.45
N GLY A 92 21.19 -18.75 8.83
CA GLY A 92 20.08 -19.68 8.86
C GLY A 92 19.39 -19.81 7.50
N ARG A 93 19.64 -20.93 6.82
CA ARG A 93 18.88 -21.40 5.64
C ARG A 93 17.48 -21.85 6.09
N VAL A 94 16.43 -21.41 5.40
CA VAL A 94 15.07 -21.94 5.58
C VAL A 94 14.86 -23.07 4.57
N SER A 95 14.62 -24.26 5.11
CA SER A 95 14.19 -25.46 4.39
C SER A 95 12.75 -25.33 3.91
N ILE A 96 12.52 -25.69 2.65
CA ILE A 96 11.18 -25.87 2.08
C ILE A 96 10.61 -27.17 2.64
N ILE A 97 9.51 -27.08 3.38
CA ILE A 97 8.59 -28.19 3.59
C ILE A 97 7.33 -27.81 2.82
N GLU A 98 7.01 -28.61 1.81
CA GLU A 98 5.71 -28.57 1.14
C GLU A 98 4.67 -29.11 2.11
N ASP A 99 3.69 -28.29 2.48
CA ASP A 99 2.43 -28.79 3.03
C ASP A 99 1.26 -28.01 2.44
N GLY A 100 0.27 -28.78 1.98
CA GLY A 100 -0.86 -28.34 1.19
C GLY A 100 -1.80 -27.48 2.02
N SER A 101 -1.62 -26.16 1.93
CA SER A 101 -2.57 -25.20 2.48
C SER A 101 -3.20 -24.42 1.33
N ILE A 102 -4.49 -24.70 1.09
CA ILE A 102 -5.47 -23.86 0.39
C ILE A 102 -5.02 -22.40 0.32
N ALA A 103 -4.44 -22.04 -0.82
CA ALA A 103 -4.03 -20.69 -1.14
C ALA A 103 -5.30 -19.83 -1.27
N SER A 104 -5.81 -19.34 -0.14
CA SER A 104 -6.58 -18.11 -0.11
C SER A 104 -5.73 -17.09 -0.85
N LYS A 105 -6.25 -16.56 -1.97
CA LYS A 105 -5.61 -15.52 -2.76
C LYS A 105 -5.36 -14.31 -1.86
N ASN A 106 -4.28 -14.35 -1.10
CA ASN A 106 -3.73 -13.21 -0.40
C ASN A 106 -3.09 -12.36 -1.49
N SER A 107 -3.92 -11.63 -2.25
CA SER A 107 -3.42 -10.44 -2.92
C SER A 107 -2.79 -9.62 -1.80
N SER A 108 -1.47 -9.46 -1.85
CA SER A 108 -0.70 -8.67 -0.90
C SER A 108 -1.07 -7.20 -1.13
N LEU A 109 -2.29 -6.83 -0.73
CA LEU A 109 -2.77 -5.47 -0.79
C LEU A 109 -1.93 -4.65 0.17
N ASN A 110 -1.23 -3.65 -0.37
CA ASN A 110 -0.46 -2.72 0.43
C ASN A 110 -1.40 -2.02 1.42
N VAL A 111 -1.06 -2.10 2.71
CA VAL A 111 -1.83 -1.45 3.77
C VAL A 111 -1.69 0.06 3.60
N CYS A 112 -2.82 0.76 3.53
CA CYS A 112 -2.84 2.21 3.39
C CYS A 112 -2.04 2.88 4.51
N ASN A 113 -1.07 3.72 4.13
CA ASN A 113 -0.24 4.48 5.07
C ASN A 113 -1.04 5.50 5.92
N VAL A 114 -2.24 5.89 5.46
CA VAL A 114 -3.17 6.79 6.15
C VAL A 114 -4.14 6.03 7.05
N CYS A 115 -5.02 5.21 6.48
CA CYS A 115 -6.14 4.62 7.20
C CYS A 115 -5.88 3.22 7.77
N LEU A 116 -4.68 2.66 7.56
CA LEU A 116 -4.28 1.34 8.07
C LEU A 116 -5.28 0.21 7.70
N GLY A 117 -5.93 0.34 6.54
CA GLY A 117 -6.88 -0.65 6.02
C GLY A 117 -8.34 -0.42 6.36
N ILE A 118 -8.68 0.61 7.14
CA ILE A 118 -10.08 0.93 7.50
C ILE A 118 -10.94 1.12 6.25
N LEU A 119 -10.46 1.90 5.27
CA LEU A 119 -11.13 2.12 3.98
C LEU A 119 -10.65 1.16 2.89
N GLN A 120 -10.09 0.01 3.28
CA GLN A 120 -9.76 -1.11 2.40
C GLN A 120 -10.64 -2.29 2.84
N ARG A 121 -10.06 -3.41 3.28
CA ARG A 121 -10.78 -4.62 3.72
C ARG A 121 -11.87 -4.40 4.78
N PHE A 122 -11.72 -3.43 5.68
CA PHE A 122 -12.64 -3.26 6.81
C PHE A 122 -13.94 -2.53 6.45
N CYS A 123 -14.00 -1.87 5.29
CA CYS A 123 -15.24 -1.29 4.78
C CYS A 123 -15.88 -2.15 3.68
N GLU A 124 -15.33 -3.33 3.38
CA GLU A 124 -15.90 -4.25 2.39
C GLU A 124 -16.99 -5.16 2.99
N LYS A 125 -17.87 -5.63 2.11
CA LYS A 125 -19.02 -6.47 2.44
C LYS A 125 -18.66 -7.69 3.29
N ASP A 126 -17.54 -8.33 3.01
CA ASP A 126 -17.13 -9.55 3.72
C ASP A 126 -16.79 -9.31 5.18
N PHE A 127 -16.14 -8.17 5.48
CA PHE A 127 -15.87 -7.81 6.87
C PHE A 127 -17.17 -7.44 7.59
N ILE A 128 -18.01 -6.63 6.97
CA ILE A 128 -19.31 -6.24 7.54
C ILE A 128 -20.19 -7.47 7.78
N LYS A 129 -20.20 -8.45 6.87
CA LYS A 129 -20.92 -9.71 7.05
C LYS A 129 -20.47 -10.46 8.31
N LYS A 130 -19.16 -10.50 8.59
CA LYS A 130 -18.62 -11.11 9.82
C LYS A 130 -19.06 -10.36 11.07
N VAL A 131 -19.13 -9.02 11.01
CA VAL A 131 -19.67 -8.20 12.10
C VAL A 131 -21.16 -8.53 12.33
N CYS A 132 -21.97 -8.57 11.27
CA CYS A 132 -23.39 -8.91 11.36
C CYS A 132 -23.61 -10.32 11.95
N GLN A 133 -22.86 -11.32 11.49
CA GLN A 133 -22.92 -12.68 12.03
C GLN A 133 -22.64 -12.71 13.54
N LYS A 134 -21.72 -11.87 14.02
CA LYS A 134 -21.42 -11.78 15.46
C LYS A 134 -22.55 -11.12 16.26
N VAL A 135 -23.20 -10.11 15.68
CA VAL A 135 -24.37 -9.44 16.27
C VAL A 135 -25.56 -10.40 16.33
N GLU A 136 -25.87 -11.09 15.23
CA GLU A 136 -26.95 -12.08 15.14
C GLU A 136 -26.77 -13.21 16.16
N ALA A 137 -25.54 -13.72 16.31
CA ALA A 137 -25.21 -14.77 17.28
C ALA A 137 -25.42 -14.36 18.75
N SER A 138 -25.62 -13.08 19.03
CA SER A 138 -25.87 -12.57 20.39
C SER A 138 -27.35 -12.61 20.78
N GLY A 139 -28.27 -12.89 19.84
CA GLY A 139 -29.69 -13.14 20.13
C GLY A 139 -30.47 -11.92 20.64
N PHE A 140 -30.07 -10.71 20.28
CA PHE A 140 -30.82 -9.50 20.60
C PHE A 140 -32.05 -9.34 19.71
N GLU A 141 -33.16 -8.88 20.29
CA GLU A 141 -34.31 -8.39 19.53
C GLU A 141 -34.17 -6.88 19.30
N PHE A 142 -34.12 -6.45 18.03
CA PHE A 142 -34.05 -5.04 17.67
C PHE A 142 -34.67 -4.81 16.29
N ASN A 143 -35.22 -3.62 16.07
CA ASN A 143 -35.75 -3.18 14.77
C ASN A 143 -34.87 -2.12 14.09
N ASN A 144 -33.90 -1.57 14.83
CA ASN A 144 -32.98 -0.52 14.40
C ASN A 144 -31.64 -0.74 15.09
N LEU A 145 -30.57 -0.17 14.53
CA LEU A 145 -29.23 -0.23 15.11
C LEU A 145 -28.52 1.11 14.96
N VAL A 146 -27.63 1.39 15.92
CA VAL A 146 -26.65 2.48 15.82
C VAL A 146 -25.27 1.86 15.68
N PHE A 147 -24.58 2.16 14.59
CA PHE A 147 -23.23 1.67 14.35
C PHE A 147 -22.21 2.66 14.92
N SER A 148 -21.64 2.33 16.08
CA SER A 148 -20.53 3.06 16.67
C SER A 148 -19.20 2.43 16.25
N VAL A 149 -18.29 3.24 15.71
CA VAL A 149 -16.95 2.82 15.30
C VAL A 149 -15.91 3.68 16.00
N SER A 150 -14.87 3.05 16.53
CA SER A 150 -13.73 3.72 17.16
C SER A 150 -12.46 3.44 16.37
N PHE A 151 -11.66 4.47 16.16
CA PHE A 151 -10.41 4.37 15.42
C PHE A 151 -9.20 4.52 16.34
N PRO A 152 -8.05 3.92 15.99
CA PRO A 152 -6.83 4.13 16.75
C PRO A 152 -6.42 5.62 16.78
N PRO A 153 -6.13 6.21 17.96
CA PRO A 153 -5.82 7.66 18.07
C PRO A 153 -4.66 8.12 17.17
N GLN A 154 -3.71 7.24 16.90
CA GLN A 154 -2.57 7.52 16.02
C GLN A 154 -2.95 7.77 14.55
N LEU A 155 -4.18 7.43 14.13
CA LEU A 155 -4.65 7.79 12.79
C LEU A 155 -4.71 9.30 12.58
N SER A 156 -5.02 10.08 13.62
CA SER A 156 -5.05 11.55 13.52
C SER A 156 -3.69 12.15 13.16
N VAL A 157 -2.59 11.52 13.59
CA VAL A 157 -1.23 11.95 13.23
C VAL A 157 -0.98 11.69 11.74
N ARG A 158 -1.34 10.50 11.25
CA ARG A 158 -1.16 10.09 9.84
C ARG A 158 -1.99 10.96 8.89
N GLU A 159 -3.25 11.22 9.26
CA GLU A 159 -4.14 12.09 8.51
C GLU A 159 -3.53 13.50 8.37
N LYS A 160 -3.02 14.05 9.47
CA LYS A 160 -2.39 15.38 9.47
C LYS A 160 -1.13 15.43 8.61
N THR A 161 -0.29 14.41 8.64
CA THR A 161 0.92 14.35 7.81
C THR A 161 0.55 14.43 6.33
N GLU A 162 -0.41 13.62 5.87
CA GLU A 162 -0.74 13.60 4.44
C GLU A 162 -1.60 14.78 3.98
N SER A 163 -2.42 15.38 4.84
CA SER A 163 -3.08 16.66 4.53
C SER A 163 -2.09 17.79 4.24
N VAL A 164 -0.89 17.76 4.83
CA VAL A 164 0.17 18.76 4.58
C VAL A 164 0.92 18.44 3.28
N THR A 165 1.15 17.16 2.99
CA THR A 165 1.80 16.70 1.76
C THR A 165 1.01 17.09 0.51
N GLY A 166 -0.33 16.98 0.53
CA GLY A 166 -1.19 17.29 -0.62
C GLY A 166 -1.46 18.79 -0.89
N LYS A 167 -0.93 19.71 -0.07
CA LYS A 167 -1.09 21.16 -0.25
C LYS A 167 0.16 21.88 -0.79
N LYS A 168 1.28 21.15 -0.94
CA LYS A 168 2.52 21.67 -1.51
C LYS A 168 2.58 21.36 -2.99
#